data_AF-A0A7W2I7Q4-F1
#
_entry.id   AF-A0A7W2I7Q4-F1
#
_cell.length_a   1.000
_cell.length_b   1.000
_cell.length_c   1.000
_cell.angle_alpha   90.00
_cell.angle_beta   90.00
_cell.angle_gamma   90.00
#
_symmetry.space_group_name_H-M   'P 1'
#
loop_
_entity.id
_entity.type
_entity.pdbx_description
1 polymer ?
#
loop_
_entity_poly.entity_id
_entity_poly.type
_entity_poly.pdbx_seq_one_letter_code
_entity_poly.pdbx_strand_id
1 'polypeptide(L)'
;MNQPYVAAPADAGELHLYKLSEAVQLTPTPDGGTVLKHMISERSYKLGSKESRVVHAMQAGAPLESGGHAGIDPAFVASVLGFLRDKNIVVDRDHAVAADYLLIEAGAPCWGQSATLPTCQPADVCYVGVPYGYGNGVSAATKDAPMAVRNWLRTHRLSRENILNEPNIAGYFPPALGARARNLRALHQQQRVKDLGDLYIYPYENPVAVFARLEKLAAVLARRGVVPVFIGGDHSITCPILKGLSAQWGAFCVLHFDAHNDCYHTAIDALFAPVSNNHHGNFLSSALAQCSGIRQAYQWGIRGVNNLGAVLPARVVSRPAGELIHLLQTDQLAELPDALPVYVTIDIDVLDPSIAPGTGSPIPGGITWEQLFLALGKLLRNKRVIGMDLVELDPSADARGVTMHGAAHLLSLLPGFVEAA
;
A
#
# COMPACT_ATOMS: atom_id res chain seq x y z
N MET A 1 -58.03 12.87 35.74
CA MET A 1 -57.78 12.34 37.10
C MET A 1 -56.31 12.50 37.40
N ASN A 2 -55.99 12.75 38.68
CA ASN A 2 -54.72 12.56 39.40
C ASN A 2 -53.43 12.24 38.61
N GLN A 3 -52.48 13.18 38.69
CA GLN A 3 -51.07 12.89 39.00
C GLN A 3 -50.95 12.31 40.44
N PRO A 4 -49.81 11.73 40.89
CA PRO A 4 -48.43 12.04 40.47
C PRO A 4 -47.50 10.82 40.25
N TYR A 5 -46.24 11.07 39.87
CA TYR A 5 -45.09 10.74 40.74
C TYR A 5 -43.81 11.46 40.29
N VAL A 6 -43.23 12.25 41.23
CA VAL A 6 -41.81 12.69 41.37
C VAL A 6 -41.03 13.13 40.11
N ALA A 7 -40.57 14.38 40.13
CA ALA A 7 -39.46 14.84 39.31
C ALA A 7 -38.13 14.27 39.84
N ALA A 8 -37.29 13.74 38.96
CA ALA A 8 -35.87 13.53 39.26
C ALA A 8 -35.14 14.89 39.30
N PRO A 9 -33.99 15.00 39.99
CA PRO A 9 -33.19 16.22 39.99
C PRO A 9 -32.69 16.61 38.59
N ALA A 10 -32.35 17.89 38.44
CA ALA A 10 -31.37 18.29 37.43
C ALA A 10 -29.97 17.75 37.79
N ASP A 11 -28.99 18.00 36.93
CA ASP A 11 -27.56 17.77 37.13
C ASP A 11 -27.07 16.30 37.02
N ALA A 12 -27.01 15.84 35.78
CA ALA A 12 -26.00 14.87 35.33
C ALA A 12 -25.56 15.25 33.91
N GLY A 13 -24.67 16.23 33.79
CA GLY A 13 -24.24 16.79 32.51
C GLY A 13 -23.37 15.81 31.70
N GLU A 14 -23.93 15.17 30.68
CA GLU A 14 -23.13 14.44 29.69
C GLU A 14 -22.36 15.42 28.79
N LEU A 15 -21.06 15.14 28.61
CA LEU A 15 -20.18 15.94 27.75
C LEU A 15 -19.75 15.11 26.54
N HIS A 16 -20.10 15.59 25.34
CA HIS A 16 -19.65 15.00 24.08
C HIS A 16 -18.46 15.80 23.54
N LEU A 17 -17.32 15.13 23.36
CA LEU A 17 -16.13 15.72 22.74
C LEU A 17 -15.99 15.17 21.32
N TYR A 18 -15.95 16.08 20.34
CA TYR A 18 -15.90 15.73 18.91
C TYR A 18 -14.55 16.13 18.30
N LYS A 19 -13.78 15.13 17.85
CA LYS A 19 -12.66 15.30 16.90
C LYS A 19 -12.99 14.44 15.67
N LEU A 20 -12.67 14.91 14.46
CA LEU A 20 -13.07 14.28 13.19
C LEU A 20 -12.54 12.84 12.96
N SER A 21 -11.70 12.32 13.86
CA SER A 21 -11.15 10.95 13.83
C SER A 21 -11.67 10.04 14.95
N GLU A 22 -12.13 10.59 16.08
CA GLU A 22 -12.48 9.82 17.29
C GLU A 22 -13.66 10.47 18.04
N ALA A 23 -14.67 9.67 18.35
CA ALA A 23 -15.87 10.09 19.08
C ALA A 23 -15.93 9.41 20.45
N VAL A 24 -16.12 10.20 21.51
CA VAL A 24 -16.07 9.74 22.90
C VAL A 24 -17.22 10.35 23.71
N GLN A 25 -17.88 9.53 24.52
CA GLN A 25 -18.94 9.93 25.45
C GLN A 25 -18.41 9.82 26.90
N LEU A 26 -18.75 10.82 27.73
CA LEU A 26 -18.51 10.82 29.17
C LEU A 26 -19.85 10.77 29.91
N THR A 27 -20.07 9.69 30.65
CA THR A 27 -21.30 9.45 31.43
C THR A 27 -20.95 9.39 32.93
N PRO A 28 -21.54 10.24 33.79
CA PRO A 28 -21.36 10.16 35.24
C PRO A 28 -21.88 8.83 35.82
N THR A 29 -21.26 8.32 36.89
CA THR A 29 -21.74 7.10 37.58
C THR A 29 -22.29 7.41 38.99
N PRO A 30 -23.30 6.66 39.49
CA PRO A 30 -23.96 6.94 40.77
C PRO A 30 -23.07 6.90 42.02
N ASP A 31 -21.86 6.36 41.91
CA ASP A 31 -20.83 6.32 42.96
C ASP A 31 -19.86 7.52 42.92
N GLY A 32 -20.20 8.59 42.18
CA GLY A 32 -19.38 9.79 42.03
C GLY A 32 -18.21 9.65 41.06
N GLY A 33 -18.14 8.54 40.33
CA GLY A 33 -17.18 8.32 39.25
C GLY A 33 -17.63 8.89 37.90
N THR A 34 -16.84 8.61 36.88
CA THR A 34 -17.19 8.88 35.48
C THR A 34 -16.73 7.71 34.63
N VAL A 35 -17.54 7.32 33.65
CA VAL A 35 -17.18 6.34 32.62
C VAL A 35 -16.99 7.05 31.29
N LEU A 36 -15.85 6.77 30.66
CA LEU A 36 -15.54 7.14 29.30
C LEU A 36 -15.88 5.97 28.38
N LYS A 37 -16.74 6.17 27.38
CA LYS A 37 -16.99 5.20 26.30
C LYS A 37 -16.43 5.72 24.98
N HIS A 38 -15.51 4.96 24.38
CA HIS A 38 -15.02 5.23 23.03
C HIS A 38 -16.00 4.67 21.99
N MET A 39 -16.68 5.54 21.24
CA MET A 39 -17.88 5.18 20.48
C MET A 39 -17.60 4.29 19.25
N ILE A 40 -16.37 4.31 18.73
CA ILE A 40 -15.98 3.55 17.53
C ILE A 40 -15.50 2.12 17.88
N SER A 41 -15.07 1.87 19.11
CA SER A 41 -14.57 0.55 19.56
C SER A 41 -15.32 -0.05 20.74
N GLU A 42 -16.38 0.63 21.20
CA GLU A 42 -17.23 0.37 22.37
C GLU A 42 -16.51 0.22 23.73
N ARG A 43 -15.17 0.32 23.76
CA ARG A 43 -14.36 0.18 24.98
C ARG A 43 -14.75 1.26 25.99
N SER A 44 -15.03 0.79 27.20
CA SER A 44 -15.48 1.62 28.33
C SER A 44 -14.43 1.60 29.44
N TYR A 45 -14.10 2.79 29.95
CA TYR A 45 -13.03 3.01 30.93
C TYR A 45 -13.60 3.78 32.13
N LYS A 46 -13.48 3.21 33.34
CA LYS A 46 -13.89 3.91 34.57
C LYS A 46 -12.74 4.79 35.06
N LEU A 47 -13.02 6.08 35.26
CA LEU A 47 -12.06 7.04 35.79
C LEU A 47 -11.97 6.87 37.31
N GLY A 48 -10.79 6.49 37.80
CA GLY A 48 -10.52 6.21 39.22
C GLY A 48 -9.64 7.26 39.90
N SER A 49 -9.86 7.47 41.20
CA SER A 49 -9.12 8.45 42.00
C SER A 49 -7.76 7.92 42.48
N LYS A 50 -6.74 8.19 41.65
CA LYS A 50 -5.26 8.07 41.88
C LYS A 50 -4.57 6.72 41.63
N GLU A 51 -3.31 6.89 41.22
CA GLU A 51 -2.18 5.94 41.18
C GLU A 51 -2.16 4.80 40.14
N SER A 52 -0.93 4.39 39.78
CA SER A 52 -0.59 3.97 38.41
C SER A 52 0.59 2.99 38.35
N ARG A 53 0.52 1.97 37.47
CA ARG A 53 1.71 1.41 36.79
C ARG A 53 1.38 0.49 35.60
N VAL A 54 2.03 0.74 34.47
CA VAL A 54 2.16 -0.15 33.29
C VAL A 54 3.60 0.01 32.75
N VAL A 55 4.11 -0.98 32.01
CA VAL A 55 5.51 -1.05 31.53
C VAL A 55 5.67 -0.40 30.14
N HIS A 56 6.89 0.08 29.83
CA HIS A 56 7.39 0.72 28.59
C HIS A 56 6.78 0.25 27.24
N ALA A 57 6.66 1.05 26.15
CA ALA A 57 6.87 2.50 25.87
C ALA A 57 6.56 2.80 24.36
N MET A 58 6.42 4.02 23.78
CA MET A 58 6.01 5.39 24.18
C MET A 58 5.86 6.31 22.93
N GLN A 59 4.82 7.16 22.88
CA GLN A 59 4.76 8.55 22.29
C GLN A 59 4.92 8.77 20.75
N ALA A 60 4.30 9.75 20.06
CA ALA A 60 3.31 10.85 20.35
C ALA A 60 2.21 10.88 19.22
N GLY A 61 1.49 11.93 18.75
CA GLY A 61 1.36 13.42 18.90
C GLY A 61 0.48 13.96 17.72
N ALA A 62 -0.20 15.13 17.66
CA ALA A 62 -0.30 16.33 18.52
C ALA A 62 -1.73 17.05 18.47
N PRO A 63 -2.00 18.06 19.34
CA PRO A 63 -4.01 18.55 20.57
C PRO A 63 -5.29 19.16 20.01
N LEU A 64 -5.87 19.91 20.95
CA LEU A 64 -7.29 20.12 21.27
C LEU A 64 -7.42 21.33 22.24
N GLU A 65 -8.23 22.34 21.92
CA GLU A 65 -8.39 23.58 22.72
C GLU A 65 -9.64 23.57 23.62
N SER A 66 -9.63 24.38 24.68
CA SER A 66 -10.76 24.55 25.60
C SER A 66 -11.83 25.52 25.06
N GLY A 67 -12.78 24.99 24.27
CA GLY A 67 -14.02 25.70 23.96
C GLY A 67 -14.86 25.93 25.22
N GLY A 68 -15.12 27.20 25.57
CA GLY A 68 -15.72 27.58 26.84
C GLY A 68 -17.22 27.25 26.97
N HIS A 69 -17.55 26.09 27.55
CA HIS A 69 -18.90 25.82 28.06
C HIS A 69 -19.02 26.27 29.53
N ALA A 70 -19.94 27.19 29.80
CA ALA A 70 -20.13 27.74 31.13
C ALA A 70 -20.69 26.69 32.12
N GLY A 71 -20.09 26.59 33.30
CA GLY A 71 -20.58 25.77 34.41
C GLY A 71 -19.69 24.57 34.79
N ILE A 72 -18.71 24.18 33.96
CA ILE A 72 -17.80 23.07 34.28
C ILE A 72 -16.51 23.61 34.90
N ASP A 73 -16.05 23.01 36.01
CA ASP A 73 -14.78 23.34 36.67
C ASP A 73 -13.58 23.12 35.71
N PRO A 74 -12.77 24.15 35.41
CA PRO A 74 -11.56 24.00 34.61
C PRO A 74 -10.57 22.98 35.17
N ALA A 75 -10.51 22.75 36.49
CA ALA A 75 -9.65 21.74 37.08
C ALA A 75 -10.16 20.31 36.81
N PHE A 76 -11.48 20.09 36.77
CA PHE A 76 -12.06 18.83 36.31
C PHE A 76 -11.80 18.59 34.81
N VAL A 77 -11.98 19.62 33.97
CA VAL A 77 -11.66 19.54 32.52
C VAL A 77 -10.17 19.25 32.32
N ALA A 78 -9.28 19.90 33.05
CA ALA A 78 -7.84 19.64 33.01
C ALA A 78 -7.48 18.23 33.52
N SER A 79 -8.17 17.72 34.54
CA SER A 79 -8.02 16.34 35.04
C SER A 79 -8.44 15.29 34.01
N VAL A 80 -9.58 15.51 33.34
CA VAL A 80 -10.07 14.64 32.25
C VAL A 80 -9.15 14.71 31.04
N LEU A 81 -8.74 15.91 30.60
CA LEU A 81 -7.75 16.06 29.52
C LEU A 81 -6.38 15.47 29.89
N GLY A 82 -5.98 15.54 31.16
CA GLY A 82 -4.79 14.87 31.71
C GLY A 82 -4.90 13.36 31.61
N PHE A 83 -6.00 12.76 32.09
CA PHE A 83 -6.27 11.33 31.92
C PHE A 83 -6.29 10.93 30.44
N LEU A 84 -6.90 11.74 29.57
CA LEU A 84 -6.95 11.46 28.13
C LEU A 84 -5.56 11.48 27.49
N ARG A 85 -4.64 12.37 27.92
CA ARG A 85 -3.22 12.34 27.53
C ARG A 85 -2.50 11.12 28.11
N ASP A 86 -2.72 10.82 29.39
CA ASP A 86 -2.15 9.63 30.08
C ASP A 86 -2.61 8.30 29.46
N LYS A 87 -3.68 8.29 28.65
CA LYS A 87 -4.16 7.15 27.87
C LYS A 87 -3.95 7.28 26.35
N ASN A 88 -3.30 8.34 25.86
CA ASN A 88 -3.15 8.67 24.43
C ASN A 88 -4.48 8.77 23.64
N ILE A 89 -5.57 9.16 24.29
CA ILE A 89 -6.90 9.42 23.67
C ILE A 89 -7.04 10.89 23.28
N VAL A 90 -6.30 11.80 23.93
CA VAL A 90 -6.14 13.19 23.48
C VAL A 90 -4.68 13.45 23.15
N VAL A 91 -4.51 14.07 22.00
CA VAL A 91 -3.29 14.12 21.21
C VAL A 91 -3.21 15.56 20.75
N ASP A 92 -2.27 16.32 21.37
CA ASP A 92 -2.21 17.83 21.93
C ASP A 92 -2.22 19.75 20.68
N ARG A 93 -2.60 21.10 20.56
CA ARG A 93 -2.98 21.61 19.23
C ARG A 93 -1.80 22.14 18.41
N ASP A 94 -0.92 22.90 19.04
CA ASP A 94 -0.10 23.90 18.36
C ASP A 94 1.21 23.36 17.79
N HIS A 95 1.20 22.11 17.33
CA HIS A 95 2.27 21.45 16.58
C HIS A 95 1.64 20.68 15.40
N ALA A 96 1.99 21.05 14.17
CA ALA A 96 1.48 20.41 12.96
C ALA A 96 2.16 19.04 12.73
N VAL A 97 1.64 18.00 13.38
CA VAL A 97 2.16 16.61 13.39
C VAL A 97 0.95 15.68 13.26
N ALA A 98 0.72 14.99 12.13
CA ALA A 98 1.51 13.91 11.52
C ALA A 98 1.28 12.51 12.12
N ALA A 99 0.03 12.03 12.03
CA ALA A 99 -0.26 10.60 11.92
C ALA A 99 -0.07 10.18 10.44
N ASP A 100 1.19 10.11 10.00
CA ASP A 100 1.53 10.18 8.55
C ASP A 100 1.11 8.96 7.72
N TYR A 101 1.07 7.77 8.33
CA TYR A 101 0.53 6.52 7.80
C TYR A 101 0.43 5.51 8.95
N LEU A 102 -0.36 4.45 8.79
CA LEU A 102 -0.44 3.34 9.73
C LEU A 102 -0.29 2.04 8.96
N LEU A 103 0.61 1.17 9.43
CA LEU A 103 0.75 -0.20 8.96
C LEU A 103 0.12 -1.14 9.99
N ILE A 104 -0.74 -2.04 9.54
CA ILE A 104 -1.32 -3.12 10.35
C ILE A 104 -0.71 -4.45 9.95
N GLU A 105 -0.47 -5.33 10.91
CA GLU A 105 0.04 -6.67 10.64
C GLU A 105 -0.96 -7.47 9.77
N ALA A 106 -0.49 -7.97 8.63
CA ALA A 106 -1.30 -8.85 7.80
C ALA A 106 -1.50 -10.20 8.51
N GLY A 107 -2.73 -10.68 8.64
CA GLY A 107 -3.07 -11.93 9.35
C GLY A 107 -2.49 -13.23 8.77
N ALA A 108 -1.68 -13.14 7.72
CA ALA A 108 -0.86 -14.22 7.16
C ALA A 108 0.37 -13.59 6.47
N PRO A 109 1.46 -13.25 7.20
CA PRO A 109 2.61 -12.55 6.62
C PRO A 109 3.32 -13.39 5.55
N CYS A 110 3.78 -12.75 4.48
CA CYS A 110 4.60 -13.37 3.44
C CYS A 110 5.83 -14.07 4.05
N TRP A 111 6.20 -15.23 3.50
CA TRP A 111 7.27 -16.12 3.97
C TRP A 111 7.22 -16.58 5.44
N GLY A 112 6.16 -16.22 6.18
CA GLY A 112 5.96 -16.54 7.59
C GLY A 112 6.66 -15.60 8.57
N GLN A 113 7.05 -14.38 8.17
CA GLN A 113 7.75 -13.43 9.06
C GLN A 113 7.22 -12.00 8.93
N SER A 114 6.38 -11.59 9.90
CA SER A 114 6.02 -10.19 10.12
C SER A 114 7.24 -9.39 10.58
N ALA A 115 7.39 -8.17 10.07
CA ALA A 115 8.35 -7.18 10.53
C ALA A 115 7.64 -5.84 10.79
N THR A 116 8.32 -4.93 11.50
CA THR A 116 7.87 -3.55 11.62
C THR A 116 8.90 -2.64 10.98
N LEU A 117 8.49 -1.49 10.46
CA LEU A 117 9.39 -0.57 9.78
C LEU A 117 10.63 -0.16 10.62
N PRO A 118 10.56 -0.02 11.96
CA PRO A 118 11.73 0.15 12.82
C PRO A 118 12.77 -0.99 12.81
N THR A 119 12.40 -2.24 12.50
CA THR A 119 13.35 -3.38 12.44
C THR A 119 13.97 -3.59 11.05
N CYS A 120 13.72 -2.66 10.12
CA CYS A 120 14.27 -2.69 8.76
C CYS A 120 15.61 -1.96 8.65
N GLN A 121 16.53 -2.54 7.88
CA GLN A 121 17.86 -2.04 7.57
C GLN A 121 17.92 -1.54 6.13
N PRO A 122 18.88 -0.67 5.76
CA PRO A 122 19.08 -0.25 4.38
C PRO A 122 19.26 -1.45 3.44
N ALA A 123 18.59 -1.40 2.28
CA ALA A 123 18.51 -2.47 1.29
C ALA A 123 18.01 -3.83 1.83
N ASP A 124 17.11 -3.81 2.82
CA ASP A 124 16.05 -4.82 2.94
C ASP A 124 15.05 -4.69 1.77
N VAL A 125 14.41 -5.81 1.40
CA VAL A 125 13.25 -5.86 0.50
C VAL A 125 11.99 -5.95 1.36
N CYS A 126 11.17 -4.91 1.36
CA CYS A 126 10.05 -4.74 2.29
C CYS A 126 8.70 -4.75 1.57
N TYR A 127 7.86 -5.73 1.88
CA TYR A 127 6.53 -5.86 1.28
C TYR A 127 5.49 -5.06 2.05
N VAL A 128 4.57 -4.44 1.33
CA VAL A 128 3.48 -3.60 1.84
C VAL A 128 2.23 -3.85 1.02
N GLY A 129 1.12 -4.23 1.61
CA GLY A 129 -0.17 -4.23 0.90
C GLY A 129 -0.83 -2.86 0.92
N VAL A 130 -1.54 -2.49 -0.14
CA VAL A 130 -2.36 -1.26 -0.17
C VAL A 130 -3.80 -1.64 -0.52
N PRO A 131 -4.65 -2.02 0.47
CA PRO A 131 -6.01 -2.54 0.23
C PRO A 131 -6.97 -1.44 -0.27
N TYR A 132 -6.81 -1.03 -1.53
CA TYR A 132 -7.50 0.06 -2.20
C TYR A 132 -7.94 -0.37 -3.60
N GLY A 133 -9.23 -0.19 -3.91
CA GLY A 133 -9.84 -0.56 -5.19
C GLY A 133 -10.83 0.50 -5.68
N TYR A 134 -10.67 1.75 -5.25
CA TYR A 134 -11.60 2.85 -5.53
C TYR A 134 -11.05 3.87 -6.53
N GLY A 135 -9.86 3.60 -7.09
CA GLY A 135 -9.26 4.31 -8.22
C GLY A 135 -9.52 3.62 -9.57
N ASN A 136 -10.08 2.41 -9.59
CA ASN A 136 -10.69 1.83 -10.78
C ASN A 136 -12.22 1.93 -10.74
N GLY A 137 -12.84 1.99 -11.92
CA GLY A 137 -14.30 2.03 -12.09
C GLY A 137 -14.94 0.68 -12.44
N VAL A 138 -14.16 -0.41 -12.38
CA VAL A 138 -14.50 -1.70 -12.98
C VAL A 138 -14.76 -2.76 -11.91
N SER A 139 -13.86 -2.88 -10.93
CA SER A 139 -14.00 -3.79 -9.80
C SER A 139 -13.20 -3.33 -8.59
N ALA A 140 -13.92 -2.96 -7.52
CA ALA A 140 -13.32 -2.63 -6.24
C ALA A 140 -12.87 -3.85 -5.42
N ALA A 141 -12.89 -5.06 -5.98
CA ALA A 141 -12.38 -6.27 -5.34
C ALA A 141 -10.84 -6.33 -5.28
N THR A 142 -10.15 -5.50 -6.06
CA THR A 142 -8.68 -5.43 -6.08
C THR A 142 -8.08 -5.02 -4.72
N LYS A 143 -8.85 -4.32 -3.88
CA LYS A 143 -8.53 -4.06 -2.47
C LYS A 143 -8.28 -5.32 -1.64
N ASP A 144 -8.82 -6.48 -2.04
CA ASP A 144 -8.73 -7.74 -1.29
C ASP A 144 -7.51 -8.59 -1.71
N ALA A 145 -6.84 -8.22 -2.82
CA ALA A 145 -5.62 -8.86 -3.33
C ALA A 145 -4.47 -8.99 -2.31
N PRO A 146 -4.14 -7.98 -1.46
CA PRO A 146 -3.01 -8.09 -0.55
C PRO A 146 -3.17 -9.22 0.48
N MET A 147 -4.42 -9.54 0.82
CA MET A 147 -4.77 -10.66 1.70
C MET A 147 -4.92 -11.97 0.91
N ALA A 148 -5.49 -11.93 -0.30
CA ALA A 148 -5.65 -13.11 -1.16
C ALA A 148 -4.29 -13.75 -1.50
N VAL A 149 -3.34 -12.98 -2.04
CA VAL A 149 -2.03 -13.50 -2.47
C VAL A 149 -1.19 -14.00 -1.30
N ARG A 150 -1.28 -13.32 -0.13
CA ARG A 150 -0.68 -13.80 1.13
C ARG A 150 -1.20 -15.17 1.58
N ASN A 151 -2.48 -15.44 1.39
CA ASN A 151 -3.04 -16.77 1.66
C ASN A 151 -2.51 -17.85 0.71
N TRP A 152 -2.22 -17.52 -0.55
CA TRP A 152 -1.57 -18.45 -1.49
C TRP A 152 -0.11 -18.72 -1.09
N LEU A 153 0.69 -17.69 -0.77
CA LEU A 153 2.05 -17.84 -0.24
C LEU A 153 2.11 -18.77 0.99
N ARG A 154 1.19 -18.57 1.95
CA ARG A 154 1.07 -19.38 3.17
C ARG A 154 0.70 -20.83 2.88
N THR A 155 -0.30 -21.08 2.04
CA THR A 155 -0.80 -22.45 1.75
C THR A 155 0.18 -23.27 0.91
N HIS A 156 0.92 -22.63 0.01
CA HIS A 156 1.85 -23.30 -0.91
C HIS A 156 3.25 -23.49 -0.30
N ARG A 157 3.37 -23.34 1.03
CA ARG A 157 4.60 -23.55 1.81
C ARG A 157 5.79 -22.71 1.33
N LEU A 158 5.56 -21.55 0.70
CA LEU A 158 6.59 -20.60 0.26
C LEU A 158 7.13 -19.80 1.47
N SER A 159 7.62 -20.51 2.48
CA SER A 159 8.26 -19.96 3.67
C SER A 159 9.75 -19.73 3.44
N ARG A 160 10.36 -18.87 4.28
CA ARG A 160 11.82 -18.68 4.32
C ARG A 160 12.56 -20.02 4.46
N GLU A 161 12.04 -20.92 5.29
CA GLU A 161 12.65 -22.24 5.53
C GLU A 161 12.71 -23.09 4.25
N ASN A 162 11.60 -23.20 3.51
CA ASN A 162 11.58 -24.03 2.30
C ASN A 162 12.41 -23.43 1.16
N ILE A 163 12.45 -22.10 1.00
CA ILE A 163 13.34 -21.43 0.03
C ILE A 163 14.84 -21.67 0.38
N LEU A 164 15.17 -21.81 1.67
CA LEU A 164 16.53 -22.12 2.11
C LEU A 164 16.87 -23.60 2.01
N ASN A 165 15.90 -24.50 2.18
CA ASN A 165 16.09 -25.95 2.14
C ASN A 165 16.01 -26.54 0.71
N GLU A 166 15.33 -25.87 -0.22
CA GLU A 166 15.19 -26.32 -1.61
C GLU A 166 16.56 -26.35 -2.33
N PRO A 167 17.07 -27.54 -2.74
CA PRO A 167 18.36 -27.63 -3.42
C PRO A 167 18.36 -26.99 -4.80
N ASN A 168 17.25 -27.12 -5.54
CA ASN A 168 17.09 -26.73 -6.93
C ASN A 168 16.31 -25.42 -7.10
N ILE A 169 16.42 -24.47 -6.17
CA ILE A 169 15.72 -23.17 -6.21
C ILE A 169 15.96 -22.39 -7.52
N ALA A 170 17.06 -22.66 -8.23
CA ALA A 170 17.32 -22.10 -9.56
C ALA A 170 16.42 -22.63 -10.67
N GLY A 171 15.81 -23.81 -10.52
CA GLY A 171 14.85 -24.40 -11.47
C GLY A 171 13.43 -23.85 -11.36
N TYR A 172 13.15 -23.03 -10.34
CA TYR A 172 11.92 -22.24 -10.23
C TYR A 172 11.98 -20.94 -11.07
N PHE A 173 13.16 -20.60 -11.57
CA PHE A 173 13.37 -19.51 -12.51
C PHE A 173 13.59 -20.07 -13.93
N PRO A 174 13.27 -19.31 -14.99
CA PRO A 174 13.78 -19.60 -16.33
C PRO A 174 15.32 -19.70 -16.29
N PRO A 175 15.95 -20.67 -16.99
CA PRO A 175 17.38 -20.99 -16.81
C PRO A 175 18.34 -19.80 -16.98
N ALA A 176 17.98 -18.82 -17.81
CA ALA A 176 18.73 -17.58 -18.01
C ALA A 176 18.88 -16.72 -16.73
N LEU A 177 18.09 -16.95 -15.68
CA LEU A 177 18.03 -16.12 -14.48
C LEU A 177 18.71 -16.74 -13.25
N GLY A 178 19.54 -17.77 -13.41
CA GLY A 178 20.21 -18.46 -12.28
C GLY A 178 21.03 -17.54 -11.35
N ALA A 179 21.42 -16.34 -11.77
CA ALA A 179 21.98 -15.31 -10.89
C ALA A 179 20.95 -14.71 -9.91
N ARG A 180 19.72 -14.46 -10.38
CA ARG A 180 18.60 -13.94 -9.59
C ARG A 180 18.15 -14.95 -8.53
N ALA A 181 18.18 -16.24 -8.86
CA ALA A 181 17.94 -17.34 -7.90
C ALA A 181 18.99 -17.39 -6.76
N ARG A 182 20.29 -17.21 -7.08
CA ARG A 182 21.34 -17.13 -6.06
C ARG A 182 21.15 -15.91 -5.14
N ASN A 183 20.79 -14.77 -5.73
CA ASN A 183 20.53 -13.53 -4.99
C ASN A 183 19.32 -13.66 -4.05
N LEU A 184 18.21 -14.23 -4.51
CA LEU A 184 17.03 -14.54 -3.68
C LEU A 184 17.42 -15.38 -2.44
N ARG A 185 18.20 -16.45 -2.64
CA ARG A 185 18.65 -17.30 -1.53
C ARG A 185 19.53 -16.54 -0.54
N ALA A 186 20.42 -15.66 -1.02
CA ALA A 186 21.26 -14.81 -0.17
C ALA A 186 20.44 -13.82 0.67
N LEU A 187 19.44 -13.15 0.09
CA LEU A 187 18.54 -12.24 0.81
C LEU A 187 17.76 -12.96 1.91
N HIS A 188 17.24 -14.17 1.65
CA HIS A 188 16.58 -14.97 2.68
C HIS A 188 17.56 -15.50 3.75
N GLN A 189 18.80 -15.88 3.39
CA GLN A 189 19.84 -16.24 4.36
C GLN A 189 20.09 -15.06 5.32
N GLN A 190 20.29 -13.86 4.78
CA GLN A 190 20.55 -12.60 5.51
C GLN A 190 19.32 -12.01 6.23
N GLN A 191 18.12 -12.63 6.12
CA GLN A 191 16.86 -12.12 6.68
C GLN A 191 16.45 -10.72 6.15
N ARG A 192 16.82 -10.41 4.90
CA ARG A 192 16.56 -9.11 4.25
C ARG A 192 15.20 -9.01 3.55
N VAL A 193 14.45 -10.12 3.42
CA VAL A 193 13.09 -10.11 2.86
C VAL A 193 12.09 -10.07 4.01
N LYS A 194 11.22 -9.05 4.04
CA LYS A 194 10.35 -8.73 5.19
C LYS A 194 8.94 -8.34 4.72
N ASP A 195 7.91 -8.73 5.46
CA ASP A 195 6.53 -8.24 5.27
C ASP A 195 6.20 -7.22 6.36
N LEU A 196 5.76 -6.02 5.97
CA LEU A 196 5.35 -4.94 6.88
C LEU A 196 3.83 -4.88 7.11
N GLY A 197 3.09 -5.83 6.52
CA GLY A 197 1.64 -5.85 6.54
C GLY A 197 1.00 -4.89 5.55
N ASP A 198 -0.12 -4.29 5.92
CA ASP A 198 -0.97 -3.50 5.03
C ASP A 198 -1.06 -2.04 5.49
N LEU A 199 -1.11 -1.10 4.53
CA LEU A 199 -1.54 0.27 4.82
C LEU A 199 -2.97 0.22 5.33
N TYR A 200 -3.17 0.62 6.59
CA TYR A 200 -4.51 0.75 7.14
C TYR A 200 -5.28 1.83 6.37
N ILE A 201 -6.40 1.45 5.77
CA ILE A 201 -7.34 2.35 5.10
C ILE A 201 -8.66 2.26 5.87
N TYR A 202 -9.18 3.41 6.29
CA TYR A 202 -10.46 3.43 7.01
C TYR A 202 -11.62 3.23 6.02
N PRO A 203 -12.66 2.45 6.34
CA PRO A 203 -13.84 2.35 5.48
C PRO A 203 -14.44 3.75 5.21
N TYR A 204 -14.72 4.06 3.94
CA TYR A 204 -15.17 5.38 3.49
C TYR A 204 -14.14 6.53 3.63
N GLU A 205 -12.84 6.23 3.79
CA GLU A 205 -11.78 7.24 3.72
C GLU A 205 -11.72 7.92 2.34
N ASN A 206 -11.43 9.22 2.32
CA ASN A 206 -11.29 9.98 1.08
C ASN A 206 -10.03 9.53 0.30
N PRO A 207 -10.13 9.21 -1.00
CA PRO A 207 -8.99 8.86 -1.87
C PRO A 207 -7.77 9.78 -1.73
N VAL A 208 -7.99 11.10 -1.62
CA VAL A 208 -6.92 12.10 -1.46
C VAL A 208 -6.12 11.87 -0.17
N ALA A 209 -6.78 11.46 0.91
CA ALA A 209 -6.12 11.13 2.17
C ALA A 209 -5.33 9.82 2.07
N VAL A 210 -5.91 8.78 1.44
CA VAL A 210 -5.22 7.50 1.19
C VAL A 210 -3.95 7.71 0.38
N PHE A 211 -4.05 8.43 -0.75
CA PHE A 211 -2.90 8.74 -1.62
C PHE A 211 -1.84 9.57 -0.88
N ALA A 212 -2.24 10.59 -0.10
CA ALA A 212 -1.29 11.39 0.68
C ALA A 212 -0.55 10.58 1.78
N ARG A 213 -1.21 9.60 2.42
CA ARG A 213 -0.56 8.70 3.39
C ARG A 213 0.36 7.69 2.71
N LEU A 214 -0.02 7.18 1.54
CA LEU A 214 0.82 6.28 0.74
C LEU A 214 2.08 6.97 0.19
N GLU A 215 1.95 8.21 -0.28
CA GLU A 215 3.07 9.05 -0.72
C GLU A 215 4.09 9.28 0.41
N LYS A 216 3.60 9.58 1.63
CA LYS A 216 4.44 9.69 2.83
C LYS A 216 5.12 8.37 3.21
N LEU A 217 4.39 7.26 3.14
CA LEU A 217 4.92 5.91 3.41
C LEU A 217 6.06 5.56 2.45
N ALA A 218 5.85 5.72 1.14
CA ALA A 218 6.88 5.52 0.12
C ALA A 218 8.11 6.42 0.36
N ALA A 219 7.89 7.69 0.75
CA ALA A 219 8.98 8.61 1.10
C ALA A 219 9.74 8.24 2.39
N VAL A 220 9.14 7.53 3.36
CA VAL A 220 9.88 6.99 4.52
C VAL A 220 10.61 5.69 4.18
N LEU A 221 10.00 4.81 3.39
CA LEU A 221 10.64 3.58 2.91
C LEU A 221 11.93 3.91 2.14
N ALA A 222 11.85 4.85 1.19
CA ALA A 222 13.02 5.33 0.45
C ALA A 222 14.07 6.01 1.35
N ARG A 223 13.66 6.87 2.30
CA ARG A 223 14.58 7.52 3.26
C ARG A 223 15.30 6.54 4.20
N ARG A 224 14.70 5.38 4.48
CA ARG A 224 15.33 4.27 5.21
C ARG A 224 16.25 3.41 4.32
N GLY A 225 16.27 3.67 3.01
CA GLY A 225 17.06 2.93 2.02
C GLY A 225 16.53 1.52 1.74
N VAL A 226 15.33 1.16 2.20
CA VAL A 226 14.72 -0.14 1.85
C VAL A 226 14.21 -0.09 0.40
N VAL A 227 14.07 -1.27 -0.21
CA VAL A 227 13.44 -1.42 -1.53
C VAL A 227 12.03 -1.97 -1.32
N PRO A 228 10.99 -1.14 -1.47
CA PRO A 228 9.62 -1.59 -1.21
C PRO A 228 9.07 -2.43 -2.37
N VAL A 229 8.22 -3.39 -2.06
CA VAL A 229 7.41 -4.14 -3.03
C VAL A 229 5.95 -4.06 -2.60
N PHE A 230 5.16 -3.26 -3.30
CA PHE A 230 3.74 -3.09 -2.96
C PHE A 230 2.89 -4.22 -3.58
N ILE A 231 1.89 -4.71 -2.85
CA ILE A 231 0.96 -5.76 -3.31
C ILE A 231 -0.46 -5.21 -3.34
N GLY A 232 -1.00 -4.97 -4.54
CA GLY A 232 -2.37 -4.50 -4.78
C GLY A 232 -2.70 -3.17 -4.10
N GLY A 233 -3.90 -2.62 -4.31
CA GLY A 233 -4.95 -3.07 -5.21
C GLY A 233 -4.85 -2.45 -6.61
N ASP A 234 -5.70 -1.46 -6.91
CA ASP A 234 -5.82 -0.86 -8.25
C ASP A 234 -4.62 0.01 -8.67
N HIS A 235 -4.43 0.22 -9.99
CA HIS A 235 -3.22 0.87 -10.53
C HIS A 235 -3.05 2.35 -10.10
N SER A 236 -4.09 3.00 -9.55
CA SER A 236 -4.01 4.40 -9.12
C SER A 236 -3.03 4.61 -7.96
N ILE A 237 -2.73 3.56 -7.18
CA ILE A 237 -1.80 3.60 -6.02
C ILE A 237 -0.36 3.91 -6.45
N THR A 238 0.01 3.59 -7.68
CA THR A 238 1.39 3.71 -8.17
C THR A 238 1.81 5.16 -8.31
N CYS A 239 0.90 6.08 -8.66
CA CYS A 239 1.18 7.51 -8.75
C CYS A 239 1.68 8.14 -7.42
N PRO A 240 0.98 8.05 -6.27
CA PRO A 240 1.50 8.54 -5.00
C PRO A 240 2.75 7.79 -4.52
N ILE A 241 2.91 6.50 -4.82
CA ILE A 241 4.17 5.78 -4.54
C ILE A 241 5.34 6.45 -5.29
N LEU A 242 5.19 6.67 -6.60
CA LEU A 242 6.20 7.32 -7.44
C LEU A 242 6.56 8.74 -6.96
N LYS A 243 5.56 9.52 -6.51
CA LYS A 243 5.79 10.84 -5.88
C LYS A 243 6.66 10.72 -4.63
N GLY A 244 6.32 9.79 -3.73
CA GLY A 244 7.05 9.55 -2.50
C GLY A 244 8.50 9.10 -2.72
N LEU A 245 8.73 8.22 -3.70
CA LEU A 245 10.07 7.78 -4.09
C LEU A 245 10.90 8.90 -4.74
N SER A 246 10.26 9.76 -5.55
CA SER A 246 10.93 10.86 -6.25
C SER A 246 11.60 11.86 -5.31
N ALA A 247 11.11 12.01 -4.07
CA ALA A 247 11.69 12.88 -3.06
C ALA A 247 13.07 12.43 -2.56
N GLN A 248 13.42 11.14 -2.70
CA GLN A 248 14.70 10.56 -2.26
C GLN A 248 15.62 10.20 -3.43
N TRP A 249 15.07 9.65 -4.51
CA TRP A 249 15.88 9.09 -5.61
C TRP A 249 16.25 10.11 -6.69
N GLY A 250 15.57 11.25 -6.76
CA GLY A 250 15.85 12.29 -7.75
C GLY A 250 15.47 11.85 -9.15
N ALA A 251 16.43 11.35 -9.94
CA ALA A 251 16.21 10.93 -11.34
C ALA A 251 16.16 9.40 -11.45
N PHE A 252 15.08 8.87 -11.99
CA PHE A 252 14.84 7.43 -12.17
C PHE A 252 13.92 7.18 -13.37
N CYS A 253 13.77 5.94 -13.81
CA CYS A 253 12.84 5.54 -14.87
C CYS A 253 11.77 4.58 -14.34
N VAL A 254 10.63 4.50 -15.02
CA VAL A 254 9.57 3.52 -14.74
C VAL A 254 9.59 2.43 -15.80
N LEU A 255 9.59 1.17 -15.37
CA LEU A 255 9.30 0.00 -16.20
C LEU A 255 7.88 -0.45 -15.88
N HIS A 256 7.00 -0.46 -16.89
CA HIS A 256 5.56 -0.66 -16.75
C HIS A 256 5.16 -1.88 -17.60
N PHE A 257 4.61 -2.91 -16.96
CA PHE A 257 4.10 -4.10 -17.61
C PHE A 257 2.58 -4.12 -17.51
N ASP A 258 1.88 -4.03 -18.64
CA ASP A 258 0.43 -3.74 -18.68
C ASP A 258 -0.16 -4.04 -20.08
N ALA A 259 -1.47 -4.30 -20.18
CA ALA A 259 -2.21 -4.24 -21.44
C ALA A 259 -2.60 -2.80 -21.84
N HIS A 260 -2.66 -1.88 -20.89
CA HIS A 260 -3.14 -0.51 -20.96
C HIS A 260 -2.00 0.51 -20.80
N ASN A 261 -2.14 1.68 -21.44
CA ASN A 261 -1.09 2.70 -21.42
C ASN A 261 -1.16 3.63 -20.19
N ASP A 262 -2.26 3.59 -19.44
CA ASP A 262 -2.57 4.37 -18.25
C ASP A 262 -2.11 5.85 -18.28
N CYS A 263 -2.25 6.42 -19.47
CA CYS A 263 -2.01 7.81 -19.82
C CYS A 263 -3.30 8.49 -20.31
N TYR A 264 -4.49 7.97 -19.99
CA TYR A 264 -5.74 8.60 -20.43
C TYR A 264 -5.89 10.01 -19.88
N HIS A 265 -6.52 10.87 -20.67
CA HIS A 265 -6.90 12.22 -20.30
C HIS A 265 -8.27 12.52 -20.91
N THR A 266 -9.28 12.66 -20.05
CA THR A 266 -10.65 13.01 -20.47
C THR A 266 -10.98 14.47 -20.12
N ALA A 267 -12.02 15.02 -20.76
CA ALA A 267 -12.56 16.32 -20.38
C ALA A 267 -13.20 16.31 -18.98
N ILE A 268 -13.51 15.14 -18.42
CA ILE A 268 -14.05 14.97 -17.06
C ILE A 268 -12.92 15.06 -16.04
N ASP A 269 -11.73 14.52 -16.33
CA ASP A 269 -10.54 14.59 -15.48
C ASP A 269 -10.17 16.05 -15.16
N ALA A 270 -10.32 16.93 -16.16
CA ALA A 270 -10.10 18.37 -16.02
C ALA A 270 -11.08 19.06 -15.06
N LEU A 271 -12.29 18.50 -14.86
CA LEU A 271 -13.27 19.00 -13.88
C LEU A 271 -12.92 18.55 -12.45
N PHE A 272 -12.31 17.37 -12.28
CA PHE A 272 -11.92 16.82 -10.99
C PHE A 272 -10.49 17.13 -10.55
N ALA A 273 -9.66 17.67 -11.44
CA ALA A 273 -8.29 18.12 -11.16
C ALA A 273 -8.12 19.02 -9.91
N PRO A 274 -9.09 19.88 -9.49
CA PRO A 274 -8.98 20.65 -8.24
C PRO A 274 -9.10 19.83 -6.94
N VAL A 275 -9.45 18.55 -7.01
CA VAL A 275 -9.64 17.66 -5.84
C VAL A 275 -8.71 16.45 -5.94
N SER A 276 -8.88 15.64 -6.98
CA SER A 276 -7.95 14.63 -7.47
C SER A 276 -8.55 14.02 -8.74
N ASN A 277 -7.79 14.00 -9.82
CA ASN A 277 -8.12 13.28 -11.05
C ASN A 277 -7.37 11.94 -11.18
N ASN A 278 -6.51 11.58 -10.22
CA ASN A 278 -5.72 10.36 -10.26
C ASN A 278 -6.61 9.11 -10.10
N HIS A 279 -6.70 8.33 -11.17
CA HIS A 279 -7.38 7.04 -11.26
C HIS A 279 -6.46 6.03 -11.96
N HIS A 280 -6.80 4.75 -11.98
CA HIS A 280 -5.92 3.69 -12.50
C HIS A 280 -5.42 4.00 -13.93
N GLY A 281 -6.35 4.09 -14.89
CA GLY A 281 -6.11 4.49 -16.28
C GLY A 281 -5.41 5.84 -16.55
N ASN A 282 -5.04 6.64 -15.54
CA ASN A 282 -4.22 7.84 -15.75
C ASN A 282 -3.07 7.97 -14.74
N PHE A 283 -2.72 6.91 -13.99
CA PHE A 283 -1.68 6.99 -12.96
C PHE A 283 -0.35 7.44 -13.56
N LEU A 284 0.00 6.98 -14.77
CA LEU A 284 1.31 7.25 -15.38
C LEU A 284 1.40 8.67 -15.91
N SER A 285 0.35 9.18 -16.58
CA SER A 285 0.33 10.58 -17.01
C SER A 285 0.21 11.54 -15.82
N SER A 286 -0.58 11.20 -14.81
CA SER A 286 -0.66 11.92 -13.52
C SER A 286 0.69 11.95 -12.79
N ALA A 287 1.43 10.84 -12.78
CA ALA A 287 2.76 10.76 -12.18
C ALA A 287 3.80 11.52 -13.01
N LEU A 288 3.78 11.44 -14.34
CA LEU A 288 4.72 12.18 -15.20
C LEU A 288 4.55 13.71 -15.12
N ALA A 289 3.33 14.17 -14.82
CA ALA A 289 3.03 15.58 -14.57
C ALA A 289 3.46 16.06 -13.15
N GLN A 290 3.31 15.20 -12.13
CA GLN A 290 3.62 15.55 -10.73
C GLN A 290 5.07 15.24 -10.32
N CYS A 291 5.73 14.28 -10.96
CA CYS A 291 7.07 13.80 -10.64
C CYS A 291 8.07 14.23 -11.72
N SER A 292 8.79 15.32 -11.48
CA SER A 292 9.91 15.72 -12.33
C SER A 292 11.00 14.63 -12.44
N GLY A 293 11.10 13.75 -11.44
CA GLY A 293 12.08 12.67 -11.34
C GLY A 293 11.98 11.53 -12.35
N ILE A 294 10.77 11.17 -12.82
CA ILE A 294 10.52 10.03 -13.74
C ILE A 294 11.03 10.39 -15.14
N ARG A 295 12.33 10.20 -15.43
CA ARG A 295 12.95 10.69 -16.67
C ARG A 295 12.30 10.09 -17.91
N GLN A 296 12.17 8.77 -17.92
CA GLN A 296 11.49 8.00 -18.97
C GLN A 296 10.60 6.92 -18.35
N ALA A 297 9.51 6.59 -19.01
CA ALA A 297 8.69 5.41 -18.76
C ALA A 297 8.78 4.46 -19.97
N TYR A 298 8.91 3.17 -19.70
CA TYR A 298 8.99 2.10 -20.69
C TYR A 298 7.86 1.11 -20.47
N GLN A 299 6.88 1.09 -21.37
CA GLN A 299 5.71 0.22 -21.28
C GLN A 299 5.88 -1.00 -22.17
N TRP A 300 5.51 -2.18 -21.68
CA TRP A 300 5.58 -3.44 -22.41
C TRP A 300 4.33 -4.31 -22.16
N GLY A 301 3.79 -4.92 -23.22
CA GLY A 301 2.59 -5.75 -23.15
C GLY A 301 1.31 -5.09 -23.69
N ILE A 302 1.45 -3.84 -24.14
CA ILE A 302 0.34 -2.95 -24.51
C ILE A 302 -0.48 -3.53 -25.66
N ARG A 303 -1.80 -3.60 -25.49
CA ARG A 303 -2.74 -4.23 -26.45
C ARG A 303 -4.22 -3.91 -26.25
N GLY A 304 -4.62 -3.30 -25.13
CA GLY A 304 -6.00 -2.89 -24.87
C GLY A 304 -6.57 -1.98 -25.96
N VAL A 305 -7.80 -2.22 -26.39
CA VAL A 305 -8.44 -1.46 -27.49
C VAL A 305 -8.66 0.01 -27.14
N ASN A 306 -8.79 0.34 -25.85
CA ASN A 306 -8.93 1.70 -25.35
C ASN A 306 -7.69 2.57 -25.61
N ASN A 307 -6.52 1.96 -25.86
CA ASN A 307 -5.29 2.67 -26.23
C ASN A 307 -5.33 3.29 -27.65
N LEU A 308 -6.31 2.91 -28.49
CA LEU A 308 -6.36 3.34 -29.89
C LEU A 308 -6.59 4.86 -30.01
N GLY A 309 -5.62 5.56 -30.61
CA GLY A 309 -5.65 7.01 -30.77
C GLY A 309 -5.20 7.81 -29.55
N ALA A 310 -4.76 7.15 -28.47
CA ALA A 310 -4.22 7.83 -27.30
C ALA A 310 -2.91 8.58 -27.63
N VAL A 311 -2.83 9.86 -27.24
CA VAL A 311 -1.61 10.67 -27.37
C VAL A 311 -0.77 10.48 -26.12
N LEU A 312 0.29 9.68 -26.22
CA LEU A 312 1.19 9.41 -25.10
C LEU A 312 2.07 10.64 -24.76
N PRO A 313 2.37 10.88 -23.47
CA PRO A 313 3.36 11.88 -23.08
C PRO A 313 4.74 11.58 -23.69
N ALA A 314 5.49 12.62 -24.09
CA ALA A 314 6.78 12.46 -24.79
C ALA A 314 7.89 11.72 -24.02
N ARG A 315 7.67 11.47 -22.71
CA ARG A 315 8.56 10.69 -21.81
C ARG A 315 8.15 9.21 -21.73
N VAL A 316 7.24 8.74 -22.58
CA VAL A 316 6.77 7.34 -22.64
C VAL A 316 7.27 6.69 -23.93
N VAL A 317 7.97 5.56 -23.80
CA VAL A 317 8.21 4.61 -24.90
C VAL A 317 7.32 3.40 -24.65
N SER A 318 6.34 3.20 -25.53
CA SER A 318 5.30 2.17 -25.40
C SER A 318 5.51 1.05 -26.41
N ARG A 319 5.41 -0.20 -25.98
CA ARG A 319 5.74 -1.39 -26.77
C ARG A 319 4.65 -2.46 -26.67
N PRO A 320 4.10 -2.94 -27.80
CA PRO A 320 2.97 -3.85 -27.77
C PRO A 320 3.37 -5.27 -27.36
N ALA A 321 2.42 -6.06 -26.85
CA ALA A 321 2.67 -7.46 -26.46
C ALA A 321 3.31 -8.29 -27.58
N GLY A 322 2.86 -8.14 -28.82
CA GLY A 322 3.44 -8.84 -29.98
C GLY A 322 4.92 -8.53 -30.22
N GLU A 323 5.37 -7.30 -29.94
CA GLU A 323 6.80 -6.95 -30.03
C GLU A 323 7.59 -7.61 -28.91
N LEU A 324 7.08 -7.60 -27.66
CA LEU A 324 7.73 -8.28 -26.54
C LEU A 324 7.85 -9.79 -26.77
N ILE A 325 6.76 -10.44 -27.19
CA ILE A 325 6.71 -11.87 -27.50
C ILE A 325 7.75 -12.22 -28.57
N HIS A 326 7.79 -11.45 -29.66
CA HIS A 326 8.76 -11.67 -30.73
C HIS A 326 10.21 -11.50 -30.25
N LEU A 327 10.54 -10.40 -29.57
CA LEU A 327 11.90 -10.11 -29.08
C LEU A 327 12.36 -11.10 -27.99
N LEU A 328 11.44 -11.75 -27.27
CA LEU A 328 11.76 -12.86 -26.37
C LEU A 328 12.01 -14.17 -27.14
N GLN A 329 11.17 -14.48 -28.13
CA GLN A 329 11.31 -15.68 -28.96
C GLN A 329 12.58 -15.68 -29.83
N THR A 330 13.06 -14.51 -30.26
CA THR A 330 14.31 -14.35 -31.02
C THR A 330 15.54 -14.07 -30.15
N ASP A 331 15.38 -14.05 -28.82
CA ASP A 331 16.37 -13.59 -27.82
C ASP A 331 16.84 -12.12 -27.97
N GLN A 332 16.26 -11.34 -28.90
CA GLN A 332 16.69 -9.98 -29.24
C GLN A 332 16.29 -8.90 -28.21
N LEU A 333 15.44 -9.20 -27.22
CA LEU A 333 15.08 -8.23 -26.17
C LEU A 333 16.34 -7.83 -25.36
N ALA A 334 16.70 -6.55 -25.47
CA ALA A 334 17.83 -5.91 -24.81
C ALA A 334 17.52 -5.47 -23.36
N GLU A 335 18.52 -4.93 -22.66
CA GLU A 335 18.28 -4.20 -21.41
C GLU A 335 17.72 -2.79 -21.67
N LEU A 336 17.13 -2.16 -20.66
CA LEU A 336 16.71 -0.75 -20.76
C LEU A 336 17.92 0.16 -21.06
N PRO A 337 17.81 1.17 -21.93
CA PRO A 337 18.98 1.93 -22.40
C PRO A 337 19.49 2.95 -21.37
N ASP A 338 18.64 3.43 -20.45
CA ASP A 338 19.05 4.35 -19.39
C ASP A 338 19.96 3.68 -18.36
N ALA A 339 20.98 4.40 -17.91
CA ALA A 339 21.80 4.03 -16.74
C ALA A 339 21.15 4.45 -15.40
N LEU A 340 19.89 4.88 -15.42
CA LEU A 340 19.16 5.36 -14.26
C LEU A 340 18.61 4.21 -13.40
N PRO A 341 18.37 4.43 -12.10
CA PRO A 341 17.62 3.49 -11.27
C PRO A 341 16.19 3.31 -11.81
N VAL A 342 15.57 2.16 -11.55
CA VAL A 342 14.27 1.78 -12.14
C VAL A 342 13.25 1.44 -11.05
N TYR A 343 12.05 2.02 -11.15
CA TYR A 343 10.87 1.51 -10.45
C TYR A 343 10.12 0.56 -11.39
N VAL A 344 9.63 -0.58 -10.89
CA VAL A 344 8.96 -1.61 -11.72
C VAL A 344 7.51 -1.75 -11.28
N THR A 345 6.58 -1.36 -12.14
CA THR A 345 5.15 -1.55 -11.93
C THR A 345 4.61 -2.63 -12.87
N ILE A 346 3.77 -3.51 -12.32
CA ILE A 346 3.26 -4.69 -13.01
C ILE A 346 1.75 -4.76 -12.79
N ASP A 347 0.98 -4.41 -13.81
CA ASP A 347 -0.40 -4.87 -13.91
C ASP A 347 -0.39 -6.38 -14.16
N ILE A 348 -1.23 -7.12 -13.45
CA ILE A 348 -1.37 -8.54 -13.70
C ILE A 348 -1.95 -8.83 -15.10
N ASP A 349 -2.70 -7.88 -15.68
CA ASP A 349 -3.31 -7.98 -17.00
C ASP A 349 -2.28 -7.91 -18.15
N VAL A 350 -0.99 -7.66 -17.89
CA VAL A 350 0.08 -7.88 -18.88
C VAL A 350 0.08 -9.33 -19.39
N LEU A 351 -0.33 -10.26 -18.54
CA LEU A 351 -0.44 -11.67 -18.82
C LEU A 351 -1.70 -11.99 -19.63
N ASP A 352 -1.70 -13.09 -20.37
CA ASP A 352 -2.90 -13.50 -21.10
C ASP A 352 -4.01 -13.99 -20.12
N PRO A 353 -5.29 -13.58 -20.28
CA PRO A 353 -6.36 -13.99 -19.40
C PRO A 353 -6.67 -15.51 -19.41
N SER A 354 -6.12 -16.29 -20.35
CA SER A 354 -6.15 -17.76 -20.27
C SER A 354 -5.30 -18.34 -19.14
N ILE A 355 -4.35 -17.57 -18.60
CA ILE A 355 -3.45 -17.95 -17.50
C ILE A 355 -3.50 -16.99 -16.29
N ALA A 356 -4.12 -15.82 -16.45
CA ALA A 356 -4.31 -14.79 -15.42
C ALA A 356 -5.69 -14.11 -15.53
N PRO A 357 -6.81 -14.84 -15.39
CA PRO A 357 -8.17 -14.28 -15.51
C PRO A 357 -8.57 -13.31 -14.38
N GLY A 358 -7.84 -13.31 -13.26
CA GLY A 358 -8.14 -12.53 -12.05
C GLY A 358 -7.70 -11.07 -12.13
N THR A 359 -8.32 -10.31 -13.03
CA THR A 359 -8.19 -8.86 -13.19
C THR A 359 -9.53 -8.25 -13.61
N GLY A 360 -9.74 -6.96 -13.35
CA GLY A 360 -10.91 -6.23 -13.84
C GLY A 360 -10.92 -6.02 -15.36
N SER A 361 -9.74 -5.98 -16.02
CA SER A 361 -9.59 -5.49 -17.40
C SER A 361 -8.98 -6.52 -18.39
N PRO A 362 -9.38 -7.80 -18.41
CA PRO A 362 -8.66 -8.86 -19.13
C PRO A 362 -8.63 -8.67 -20.67
N ILE A 363 -7.44 -8.43 -21.24
CA ILE A 363 -7.24 -8.32 -22.70
C ILE A 363 -6.52 -9.56 -23.27
N PRO A 364 -7.09 -10.30 -24.25
CA PRO A 364 -6.40 -11.40 -24.93
C PRO A 364 -5.11 -11.00 -25.67
N GLY A 365 -4.23 -11.96 -25.91
CA GLY A 365 -2.94 -11.77 -26.59
C GLY A 365 -1.82 -11.27 -25.67
N GLY A 366 -1.89 -11.62 -24.39
CA GLY A 366 -0.89 -11.25 -23.38
C GLY A 366 0.35 -12.15 -23.38
N ILE A 367 1.30 -11.85 -22.48
CA ILE A 367 2.52 -12.65 -22.32
C ILE A 367 2.30 -13.81 -21.34
N THR A 368 3.22 -14.79 -21.34
CA THR A 368 3.24 -15.87 -20.34
C THR A 368 3.98 -15.47 -19.06
N TRP A 369 3.74 -16.19 -17.95
CA TRP A 369 4.52 -16.04 -16.71
C TRP A 369 6.03 -16.16 -16.95
N GLU A 370 6.45 -17.13 -17.78
CA GLU A 370 7.86 -17.29 -18.17
C GLU A 370 8.39 -16.09 -18.96
N GLN A 371 7.60 -15.59 -19.92
CA GLN A 371 7.96 -14.39 -20.70
C GLN A 371 8.10 -13.15 -19.83
N LEU A 372 7.24 -12.95 -18.82
CA LEU A 372 7.37 -11.87 -17.84
C LEU A 372 8.69 -11.97 -17.05
N PHE A 373 9.04 -13.15 -16.53
CA PHE A 373 10.32 -13.36 -15.85
C PHE A 373 11.53 -13.12 -16.77
N LEU A 374 11.49 -13.62 -18.01
CA LEU A 374 12.55 -13.40 -19.00
C LEU A 374 12.68 -11.92 -19.38
N ALA A 375 11.55 -11.20 -19.52
CA ALA A 375 11.52 -9.76 -19.78
C ALA A 375 12.16 -8.98 -18.63
N LEU A 376 11.71 -9.19 -17.39
CA LEU A 376 12.31 -8.62 -16.18
C LEU A 376 13.82 -8.88 -16.13
N GLY A 377 14.24 -10.12 -16.41
CA GLY A 377 15.65 -10.54 -16.33
C GLY A 377 16.58 -9.96 -17.41
N LYS A 378 16.02 -9.59 -18.57
CA LYS A 378 16.73 -8.88 -19.65
C LYS A 378 16.70 -7.37 -19.43
N LEU A 379 15.53 -6.78 -19.22
CA LEU A 379 15.32 -5.34 -19.09
C LEU A 379 16.06 -4.75 -17.88
N LEU A 380 16.12 -5.49 -16.76
CA LEU A 380 16.78 -5.09 -15.52
C LEU A 380 18.21 -5.62 -15.37
N ARG A 381 18.85 -6.12 -16.44
CA ARG A 381 20.11 -6.89 -16.36
C ARG A 381 21.24 -6.19 -15.59
N ASN A 382 21.38 -4.87 -15.77
CA ASN A 382 22.30 -4.01 -15.02
C ASN A 382 21.59 -2.78 -14.42
N LYS A 383 20.39 -2.96 -13.85
CA LYS A 383 19.56 -1.86 -13.31
C LYS A 383 19.31 -2.00 -11.81
N ARG A 384 19.65 -0.94 -11.07
CA ARG A 384 19.29 -0.77 -9.66
C ARG A 384 17.79 -0.56 -9.52
N VAL A 385 17.07 -1.56 -9.00
CA VAL A 385 15.63 -1.42 -8.70
C VAL A 385 15.44 -0.63 -7.41
N ILE A 386 14.61 0.41 -7.46
CA ILE A 386 14.34 1.32 -6.31
C ILE A 386 13.04 1.01 -5.57
N GLY A 387 12.21 0.16 -6.15
CA GLY A 387 10.94 -0.30 -5.63
C GLY A 387 10.16 -1.04 -6.73
N MET A 388 9.13 -1.77 -6.33
CA MET A 388 8.21 -2.44 -7.26
C MET A 388 6.76 -2.35 -6.76
N ASP A 389 5.80 -2.61 -7.64
CA ASP A 389 4.44 -3.00 -7.27
C ASP A 389 3.90 -4.14 -8.17
N LEU A 390 2.81 -4.76 -7.72
CA LEU A 390 2.00 -5.72 -8.48
C LEU A 390 0.52 -5.41 -8.22
N VAL A 391 -0.22 -5.01 -9.25
CA VAL A 391 -1.53 -4.32 -9.14
C VAL A 391 -2.63 -4.96 -9.99
N GLU A 392 -3.87 -4.46 -9.82
CA GLU A 392 -5.14 -4.84 -10.50
C GLU A 392 -5.51 -6.35 -10.44
N LEU A 393 -4.84 -7.09 -9.57
CA LEU A 393 -5.23 -8.40 -9.06
C LEU A 393 -6.67 -8.38 -8.52
N ASP A 394 -7.60 -9.08 -9.17
CA ASP A 394 -8.99 -9.23 -8.72
C ASP A 394 -9.28 -10.68 -8.23
N PRO A 395 -9.39 -10.91 -6.91
CA PRO A 395 -9.71 -12.23 -6.36
C PRO A 395 -11.14 -12.72 -6.63
N SER A 396 -12.05 -11.83 -7.05
CA SER A 396 -13.43 -12.18 -7.41
C SER A 396 -13.57 -12.64 -8.86
N ALA A 397 -12.69 -12.15 -9.76
CA ALA A 397 -12.57 -12.62 -11.14
C ALA A 397 -11.71 -13.89 -11.28
N ASP A 398 -10.87 -14.21 -10.29
CA ASP A 398 -9.86 -15.28 -10.41
C ASP A 398 -10.43 -16.71 -10.38
N ALA A 399 -10.80 -17.21 -11.56
CA ALA A 399 -11.30 -18.56 -11.77
C ALA A 399 -10.34 -19.64 -11.21
N ARG A 400 -10.76 -20.28 -10.11
CA ARG A 400 -10.02 -21.33 -9.36
C ARG A 400 -8.73 -20.86 -8.66
N GLY A 401 -8.49 -19.55 -8.52
CA GLY A 401 -7.32 -19.03 -7.80
C GLY A 401 -6.00 -19.08 -8.59
N VAL A 402 -6.05 -19.26 -9.91
CA VAL A 402 -4.86 -19.45 -10.76
C VAL A 402 -4.00 -18.18 -10.79
N THR A 403 -4.65 -17.02 -10.83
CA THR A 403 -4.00 -15.70 -10.91
C THR A 403 -3.35 -15.33 -9.59
N MET A 404 -4.04 -15.51 -8.46
CA MET A 404 -3.51 -15.26 -7.12
C MET A 404 -2.38 -16.24 -6.75
N HIS A 405 -2.43 -17.48 -7.26
CA HIS A 405 -1.33 -18.44 -7.13
C HIS A 405 -0.11 -18.03 -7.97
N GLY A 406 -0.30 -17.67 -9.24
CA GLY A 406 0.79 -17.17 -10.09
C GLY A 406 1.39 -15.87 -9.57
N ALA A 407 0.57 -14.96 -9.03
CA ALA A 407 1.00 -13.75 -8.34
C ALA A 407 1.82 -14.08 -7.09
N ALA A 408 1.41 -15.05 -6.27
CA ALA A 408 2.18 -15.52 -5.13
C ALA A 408 3.55 -16.08 -5.56
N HIS A 409 3.60 -16.83 -6.66
CA HIS A 409 4.85 -17.30 -7.25
C HIS A 409 5.73 -16.11 -7.67
N LEU A 410 5.20 -15.17 -8.47
CA LEU A 410 5.90 -13.96 -8.91
C LEU A 410 6.47 -13.16 -7.73
N LEU A 411 5.65 -12.79 -6.75
CA LEU A 411 6.07 -12.06 -5.56
C LEU A 411 7.17 -12.79 -4.78
N SER A 412 7.15 -14.14 -4.73
CA SER A 412 8.20 -14.91 -4.05
C SER A 412 9.56 -14.86 -4.74
N LEU A 413 9.61 -14.55 -6.05
CA LEU A 413 10.84 -14.47 -6.84
C LEU A 413 11.33 -13.03 -7.10
N LEU A 414 10.45 -12.02 -6.98
CA LEU A 414 10.79 -10.60 -7.12
C LEU A 414 12.03 -10.13 -6.31
N PRO A 415 12.32 -10.58 -5.07
CA PRO A 415 13.50 -10.12 -4.34
C PRO A 415 14.81 -10.47 -5.06
N GLY A 416 14.82 -11.54 -5.86
CA GLY A 416 15.98 -11.92 -6.68
C GLY A 416 16.38 -10.85 -7.70
N PHE A 417 15.47 -9.94 -8.08
CA PHE A 417 15.72 -8.84 -9.02
C PHE A 417 16.27 -7.57 -8.33
N VAL A 418 16.12 -7.42 -7.02
CA VAL A 418 16.73 -6.34 -6.25
C VAL A 418 18.21 -6.62 -6.03
N GLU A 419 19.08 -5.67 -6.36
CA GLU A 419 20.53 -5.82 -6.12
C GLU A 419 20.83 -5.90 -4.62
N ALA A 420 21.54 -6.95 -4.19
CA ALA A 420 22.07 -7.00 -2.82
C ALA A 420 23.19 -5.97 -2.67
N ALA A 421 22.91 -4.91 -1.90
CA ALA A 421 23.92 -4.02 -1.34
C ALA A 421 24.79 -4.74 -0.30
#